data_AF-A0A7M5XBV8-F1
#
_entry.id   AF-A0A7M5XBV8-F1
#
_cell.length_a   1.000
_cell.length_b   1.000
_cell.length_c   1.000
_cell.angle_alpha   90.00
_cell.angle_beta   90.00
_cell.angle_gamma   90.00
#
_symmetry.space_group_name_H-M   'P 1'
#
loop_
_entity.id
_entity.type
_entity.pdbx_description
1 polymer ?
#
loop_
_entity_poly.entity_id
_entity_poly.type
_entity_poly.pdbx_seq_one_letter_code
_entity_poly.pdbx_strand_id
1 'polypeptide(L)'
;ISSQPEMKQVIAVMFLTLSIIATSLILQSNAHGLSYNYYDEIAQSYCASRYKQPAFIFAIRRDCAGVGPPCIEICKKATPEAIKTINYQQKNLACFDALSINKKHNHLAIDTTSRQPDAGRVAMTTYGYGMGGCVWKANHCGPNYCCCRAY
;
A
#
# COMPACT_ATOMS: atom_id res chain seq x y z
N ILE A 1 50.58 31.29 29.28
CA ILE A 1 49.92 30.00 29.60
C ILE A 1 48.47 30.13 29.11
N SER A 2 48.22 30.13 27.80
CA SER A 2 48.11 28.96 26.90
C SER A 2 47.07 27.93 27.35
N SER A 3 45.79 28.26 27.25
CA SER A 3 44.69 27.28 27.41
C SER A 3 43.44 27.57 26.56
N GLN A 4 43.43 28.61 25.71
CA GLN A 4 42.26 28.96 24.89
C GLN A 4 42.08 28.22 23.54
N PRO A 5 43.09 27.65 22.86
CA PRO A 5 42.84 26.99 21.57
C PRO A 5 42.15 25.62 21.72
N GLU A 6 42.40 24.91 22.83
CA GLU A 6 41.86 23.56 23.07
C GLU A 6 40.36 23.59 23.33
N MET A 7 39.85 24.57 24.07
CA MET A 7 38.42 24.68 24.37
C MET A 7 37.57 24.96 23.12
N LYS A 8 38.09 25.77 22.18
CA LYS A 8 37.43 26.04 20.90
C LYS A 8 37.40 24.78 20.01
N GLN A 9 38.47 23.99 20.02
CA GLN A 9 38.52 22.71 19.31
C GLN A 9 37.53 21.70 19.88
N VAL A 10 37.44 21.58 21.21
CA VAL A 10 36.48 20.67 21.87
C VAL A 10 35.05 21.04 21.52
N ILE A 11 34.69 22.32 21.56
CA ILE A 11 33.35 22.80 21.20
C ILE A 11 33.04 22.51 19.73
N ALA A 12 33.99 22.76 18.81
CA ALA A 12 33.81 22.48 17.39
C ALA A 12 33.60 20.98 17.11
N VAL A 13 34.34 20.11 17.80
CA VAL A 13 34.20 18.65 17.69
C VAL A 13 32.82 18.21 18.19
N MET A 14 32.33 18.76 19.32
CA MET A 14 30.99 18.42 19.80
C MET A 14 29.87 18.84 18.83
N PHE A 15 29.98 20.02 18.22
CA PHE A 15 28.98 20.45 17.24
C PHE A 15 29.00 19.58 15.97
N LEU A 16 30.19 19.16 15.53
CA LEU A 16 30.32 18.26 14.39
C LEU A 16 29.72 16.89 14.68
N THR A 17 29.98 16.32 15.86
CA THR A 17 29.44 15.01 16.25
C THR A 17 27.92 15.06 16.44
N LEU A 18 27.38 16.11 17.07
CA LEU A 18 25.92 16.28 17.17
C LEU A 18 25.25 16.41 15.79
N SER A 19 25.88 17.12 14.86
CA SER A 19 25.36 17.28 13.50
C SER A 19 25.35 15.95 12.73
N ILE A 20 26.42 15.15 12.88
CA ILE A 20 26.52 13.81 12.27
C ILE A 20 25.48 12.86 12.88
N ILE A 21 25.27 12.87 14.20
CA ILE A 21 24.26 12.04 14.86
C ILE A 21 22.84 12.46 14.45
N ALA A 22 22.55 13.76 14.41
CA ALA A 22 21.26 14.28 13.99
C ALA A 22 20.94 13.89 12.53
N THR A 23 21.91 14.05 11.62
CA THR A 23 21.74 13.65 10.21
C THR A 23 21.57 12.14 10.05
N SER A 24 22.31 11.32 10.79
CA SER A 24 22.16 9.87 10.70
C SER A 24 20.83 9.35 11.29
N LEU A 25 20.27 10.01 12.31
CA LEU A 25 18.88 9.72 12.76
C LEU A 25 17.84 10.10 11.70
N ILE A 26 18.02 11.21 10.98
CA ILE A 26 17.10 11.65 9.92
C ILE A 26 17.12 10.70 8.72
N LEU A 27 18.25 10.06 8.41
CA LEU A 27 18.31 9.06 7.33
C LEU A 27 17.58 7.74 7.68
N GLN A 28 17.50 7.37 8.97
CA GLN A 28 16.85 6.12 9.38
C GLN A 28 15.31 6.19 9.36
N SER A 29 14.71 7.37 9.53
CA SER A 29 13.24 7.51 9.54
C SER A 29 12.59 7.38 8.17
N ASN A 30 13.35 7.52 7.08
CA ASN A 30 12.84 7.42 5.71
C ASN A 30 12.95 6.00 5.10
N ALA A 31 13.60 5.07 5.80
CA ALA A 31 13.64 3.66 5.41
C ALA A 31 12.45 2.90 6.00
N HIS A 32 11.23 3.32 5.68
CA HIS A 32 10.10 2.38 5.72
C HIS A 32 10.43 1.31 4.68
N GLY A 33 10.97 0.17 5.13
CA GLY A 33 11.25 -0.96 4.27
C GLY A 33 10.02 -1.25 3.41
N LEU A 34 10.21 -1.27 2.09
CA LEU A 34 9.22 -1.74 1.11
C LEU A 34 8.88 -3.18 1.46
N SER A 35 7.94 -3.36 2.39
CA SER A 35 7.54 -4.66 2.89
C SER A 35 6.58 -5.28 1.88
N TYR A 36 6.96 -6.43 1.35
CA TYR A 36 6.10 -7.26 0.53
C TYR A 36 4.75 -7.48 1.22
N ASN A 37 3.66 -7.12 0.55
CA ASN A 37 2.32 -7.27 1.10
C ASN A 37 1.45 -8.12 0.16
N TYR A 38 1.29 -9.41 0.50
CA TYR A 38 0.48 -10.34 -0.26
C TYR A 38 -0.98 -9.89 -0.45
N TYR A 39 -1.52 -9.05 0.44
CA TYR A 39 -2.87 -8.50 0.24
C TYR A 39 -2.95 -7.61 -1.00
N ASP A 40 -1.90 -6.84 -1.31
CA ASP A 40 -1.87 -6.01 -2.52
C ASP A 40 -1.80 -6.90 -3.77
N GLU A 41 -1.00 -7.97 -3.72
CA GLU A 41 -0.87 -8.94 -4.82
C GLU A 41 -2.20 -9.64 -5.12
N ILE A 42 -2.92 -10.06 -4.07
CA ILE A 42 -4.26 -10.64 -4.20
C ILE A 42 -5.24 -9.61 -4.76
N ALA A 43 -5.21 -8.37 -4.26
CA ALA A 43 -6.11 -7.32 -4.73
C ALA A 43 -5.85 -7.00 -6.20
N GLN A 44 -4.58 -6.88 -6.59
CA GLN A 44 -4.16 -6.64 -7.97
C GLN A 44 -4.59 -7.80 -8.88
N SER A 45 -4.36 -9.04 -8.45
CA SER A 45 -4.78 -10.25 -9.19
C SER A 45 -6.30 -10.31 -9.36
N TYR A 46 -7.07 -10.05 -8.30
CA TYR A 46 -8.52 -9.98 -8.36
C TYR A 46 -8.98 -8.92 -9.37
N CYS A 47 -8.52 -7.68 -9.22
CA CYS A 47 -8.95 -6.57 -10.08
C CYS A 47 -8.60 -6.85 -11.56
N ALA A 48 -7.40 -7.36 -11.84
CA ALA A 48 -6.96 -7.70 -13.19
C ALA A 48 -7.82 -8.80 -13.82
N SER A 49 -8.24 -9.80 -13.05
CA SER A 49 -9.12 -10.89 -13.55
C SER A 49 -10.55 -10.43 -13.87
N ARG A 50 -10.98 -9.32 -13.27
CA ARG A 50 -12.38 -8.93 -13.21
C ARG A 50 -12.79 -8.00 -14.33
N TYR A 51 -11.89 -7.15 -14.80
CA TYR A 51 -12.11 -6.33 -15.97
C TYR A 51 -11.97 -7.17 -17.26
N LYS A 52 -12.87 -6.97 -18.23
CA LYS A 52 -12.97 -7.84 -19.42
C LYS A 52 -12.39 -7.25 -20.69
N GLN A 53 -11.93 -6.01 -20.65
CA GLN A 53 -11.36 -5.33 -21.82
C GLN A 53 -9.88 -5.00 -21.57
N PRO A 54 -9.08 -4.78 -22.62
CA PRO A 54 -7.71 -4.31 -22.47
C PRO A 54 -7.66 -2.97 -21.72
N ALA A 55 -6.97 -2.93 -20.58
CA ALA A 55 -6.71 -1.72 -19.82
C ALA A 55 -5.55 -1.95 -18.83
N PHE A 56 -4.89 -0.87 -18.42
CA PHE A 56 -4.06 -0.88 -17.22
C PHE A 56 -4.95 -0.91 -16.00
N ILE A 57 -4.74 -1.90 -15.14
CA ILE A 57 -5.55 -2.15 -13.95
C ILE A 57 -4.71 -1.86 -12.71
N PHE A 58 -5.32 -1.19 -11.73
CA PHE A 58 -4.72 -0.86 -10.46
C PHE A 58 -5.65 -1.28 -9.33
N ALA A 59 -5.11 -1.98 -8.33
CA ALA A 59 -5.75 -2.15 -7.05
C ALA A 59 -5.22 -1.09 -6.07
N ILE A 60 -6.10 -0.21 -5.60
CA ILE A 60 -5.72 0.90 -4.72
C ILE A 60 -6.33 0.66 -3.34
N ARG A 61 -5.50 0.69 -2.30
CA ARG A 61 -5.94 0.55 -0.91
C ARG A 61 -6.94 1.66 -0.57
N ARG A 62 -8.04 1.28 0.07
CA ARG A 62 -9.00 2.21 0.66
C ARG A 62 -8.81 2.24 2.16
N ASP A 63 -8.65 3.44 2.72
CA ASP A 63 -8.66 3.61 4.17
C ASP A 63 -10.06 3.30 4.72
N CYS A 64 -10.08 2.44 5.73
CA CYS A 64 -11.27 2.00 6.43
C CYS A 64 -11.57 2.81 7.70
N ALA A 65 -10.77 3.84 8.02
CA ALA A 65 -11.03 4.70 9.15
C ALA A 65 -12.21 5.64 8.87
N GLY A 66 -13.28 5.52 9.67
CA GLY A 66 -14.45 6.41 9.60
C GLY A 66 -15.19 6.38 8.26
N VAL A 67 -15.63 7.55 7.80
CA VAL A 67 -16.36 7.73 6.52
C VAL A 67 -15.34 7.96 5.40
N GLY A 68 -14.48 6.98 5.14
CA GLY A 68 -13.50 7.04 4.06
C GLY A 68 -14.17 7.25 2.69
N PRO A 69 -13.52 7.98 1.74
CA PRO A 69 -14.10 8.29 0.44
C PRO A 69 -14.47 7.02 -0.34
N PRO A 70 -15.51 7.07 -1.20
CA PRO A 70 -15.87 5.94 -2.04
C PRO A 70 -14.77 5.67 -3.08
N CYS A 71 -14.73 4.45 -3.60
CA CYS A 71 -13.68 4.01 -4.52
C CYS A 71 -13.61 4.83 -5.82
N ILE A 72 -14.73 5.40 -6.27
CA ILE A 72 -14.73 6.32 -7.41
C ILE A 72 -13.85 7.56 -7.18
N GLU A 73 -13.86 8.13 -5.97
CA GLU A 73 -13.03 9.28 -5.62
C GLU A 73 -11.57 8.87 -5.37
N ILE A 74 -11.36 7.67 -4.84
CA ILE A 74 -10.02 7.11 -4.65
C ILE A 74 -9.33 6.90 -6.00
N CYS A 75 -10.00 6.30 -6.99
CA CYS A 75 -9.44 6.13 -8.33
C CYS A 75 -9.11 7.50 -8.95
N LYS A 76 -10.04 8.47 -8.91
CA LYS A 76 -9.79 9.81 -9.43
C LYS A 76 -8.55 10.44 -8.80
N LYS A 77 -8.43 10.41 -7.47
CA LYS A 77 -7.30 10.98 -6.72
C LYS A 77 -5.96 10.31 -7.06
N ALA A 78 -5.97 9.02 -7.36
CA ALA A 78 -4.76 8.27 -7.72
C ALA A 78 -4.32 8.45 -9.18
N THR A 79 -5.09 9.17 -10.00
CA THR A 79 -4.78 9.40 -11.42
C THR A 79 -3.36 9.92 -11.67
N PRO A 80 -2.85 10.96 -10.95
CA PRO A 80 -1.51 11.48 -11.22
C PRO A 80 -0.40 10.44 -10.99
N GLU A 81 -0.55 9.60 -9.98
CA GLU A 81 0.40 8.54 -9.67
C GLU A 81 0.36 7.42 -10.72
N ALA A 82 -0.85 6.97 -11.08
CA ALA A 82 -1.01 5.90 -12.07
C ALA A 82 -0.49 6.30 -13.45
N ILE A 83 -0.77 7.52 -13.91
CA ILE A 83 -0.28 8.02 -15.21
C ILE A 83 1.26 8.02 -15.26
N LYS A 84 1.91 8.41 -14.16
CA LYS A 84 3.38 8.37 -14.06
C LYS A 84 3.92 6.95 -14.21
N THR A 85 3.24 5.95 -13.65
CA THR A 85 3.66 4.54 -13.70
C THR A 85 3.55 3.94 -15.11
N ILE A 86 2.54 4.31 -15.90
CA ILE A 86 2.31 3.72 -17.23
C ILE A 86 2.92 4.52 -18.38
N ASN A 87 3.50 5.70 -18.11
CA ASN A 87 4.11 6.60 -19.11
C ASN A 87 3.23 6.79 -20.37
N TYR A 88 1.93 7.01 -20.14
CA TYR A 88 0.92 7.03 -21.20
C TYR A 88 0.27 8.42 -21.27
N GLN A 89 0.10 8.95 -22.49
CA GLN A 89 -0.21 10.37 -22.76
C GLN A 89 -1.66 10.79 -22.44
N GLN A 90 -2.54 9.84 -22.18
CA GLN A 90 -3.90 10.08 -21.71
C GLN A 90 -4.21 9.10 -20.59
N LYS A 91 -5.26 9.42 -19.82
CA LYS A 91 -6.18 8.52 -19.12
C LYS A 91 -6.30 8.79 -17.61
N ASN A 92 -7.50 9.25 -17.25
CA ASN A 92 -7.95 9.26 -15.87
C ASN A 92 -8.14 7.81 -15.40
N LEU A 93 -8.26 7.61 -14.09
CA LEU A 93 -8.71 6.34 -13.56
C LEU A 93 -10.21 6.33 -13.33
N ALA A 94 -10.88 5.26 -13.75
CA ALA A 94 -12.25 4.96 -13.42
C ALA A 94 -12.32 3.73 -12.51
N CYS A 95 -13.19 3.78 -11.50
CA CYS A 95 -13.53 2.59 -10.72
C CYS A 95 -14.44 1.67 -11.54
N PHE A 96 -14.18 0.36 -11.50
CA PHE A 96 -15.04 -0.66 -12.12
C PHE A 96 -15.41 -1.83 -11.19
N ASP A 97 -14.74 -1.96 -10.05
CA ASP A 97 -15.07 -2.94 -9.02
C ASP A 97 -14.45 -2.48 -7.68
N ALA A 98 -14.78 -3.17 -6.59
CA ALA A 98 -14.11 -3.01 -5.32
C ALA A 98 -14.06 -4.35 -4.56
N LEU A 99 -13.07 -4.50 -3.70
CA LEU A 99 -12.76 -5.75 -3.01
C LEU A 99 -12.65 -5.49 -1.51
N SER A 100 -13.16 -6.42 -0.70
CA SER A 100 -12.75 -6.56 0.70
C SER A 100 -11.88 -7.79 0.83
N ILE A 101 -10.67 -7.61 1.38
CA ILE A 101 -9.82 -8.71 1.83
C ILE A 101 -9.86 -8.75 3.35
N ASN A 102 -10.29 -9.87 3.92
CA ASN A 102 -10.30 -10.04 5.36
C ASN A 102 -8.89 -10.33 5.87
N LYS A 103 -8.34 -9.39 6.64
CA LYS A 103 -7.00 -9.51 7.21
C LYS A 103 -6.94 -10.54 8.34
N LYS A 104 -8.07 -10.82 9.01
CA LYS A 104 -8.16 -11.85 10.05
C LYS A 104 -8.54 -13.17 9.39
N HIS A 105 -7.54 -14.01 9.11
CA HIS A 105 -7.72 -15.30 8.46
C HIS A 105 -6.76 -16.35 9.02
N ASN A 106 -7.05 -17.61 8.70
CA ASN A 106 -6.17 -18.72 9.03
C ASN A 106 -5.03 -18.78 8.02
N HIS A 107 -3.80 -18.76 8.52
CA HIS A 107 -2.64 -19.12 7.71
C HIS A 107 -2.60 -20.65 7.61
N LEU A 108 -2.81 -21.15 6.39
CA LEU A 108 -2.61 -22.58 6.13
C LEU A 108 -1.12 -22.88 6.10
N ALA A 109 -0.77 -24.06 6.61
CA ALA A 109 0.59 -24.52 6.69
C ALA A 109 1.20 -24.66 5.29
N ILE A 110 2.42 -24.15 5.15
CA ILE A 110 3.29 -24.50 4.03
C ILE A 110 4.00 -25.81 4.41
N ASP A 111 3.24 -26.89 4.61
CA ASP A 111 3.81 -28.19 4.91
C ASP A 111 4.09 -28.96 3.61
N THR A 112 5.35 -28.92 3.20
CA THR A 112 5.81 -29.59 1.97
C THR A 112 6.04 -31.09 2.16
N THR A 113 5.84 -31.63 3.36
CA THR A 113 6.11 -33.03 3.73
C THR A 113 4.85 -33.89 3.69
N SER A 114 3.68 -33.30 3.97
CA SER A 114 2.38 -33.91 3.68
C SER A 114 2.04 -33.76 2.19
N ARG A 115 1.39 -34.77 1.61
CA ARG A 115 0.94 -34.70 0.20
C ARG A 115 0.02 -33.51 -0.06
N GLN A 116 -0.79 -33.13 0.94
CA GLN A 116 -1.70 -31.98 0.90
C GLN A 116 -2.02 -31.55 2.34
N PRO A 117 -1.11 -30.83 3.04
CA PRO A 117 -1.53 -30.23 4.30
C PRO A 117 -2.73 -29.31 4.04
N ASP A 118 -3.66 -29.29 4.99
CA ASP A 118 -4.77 -28.35 4.99
C ASP A 118 -5.75 -28.46 3.81
N ALA A 119 -5.76 -29.59 3.10
CA ALA A 119 -6.82 -29.92 2.15
C ALA A 119 -8.21 -29.77 2.80
N GLY A 120 -9.09 -29.01 2.15
CA GLY A 120 -10.45 -28.73 2.65
C GLY A 120 -10.55 -27.62 3.70
N ARG A 121 -9.44 -27.00 4.12
CA ARG A 121 -9.47 -25.85 5.04
C ARG A 121 -9.60 -24.53 4.28
N VAL A 122 -10.33 -23.59 4.87
CA VAL A 122 -10.46 -22.23 4.35
C VAL A 122 -9.35 -21.37 4.94
N ALA A 123 -8.57 -20.76 4.04
CA ALA A 123 -7.54 -19.77 4.38
C ALA A 123 -8.19 -18.39 4.54
N MET A 124 -7.95 -17.53 3.55
CA MET A 124 -8.38 -16.15 3.48
C MET A 124 -9.71 -16.00 2.73
N THR A 125 -10.59 -15.17 3.28
CA THR A 125 -11.85 -14.80 2.65
C THR A 125 -11.72 -13.46 1.94
N THR A 126 -12.21 -13.38 0.71
CA THR A 126 -12.34 -12.13 -0.04
C THR A 126 -13.79 -11.93 -0.47
N TYR A 127 -14.22 -10.67 -0.65
CA TYR A 127 -15.56 -10.33 -1.08
C TYR A 127 -15.51 -9.25 -2.16
N GLY A 128 -15.99 -9.60 -3.36
CA GLY A 128 -16.11 -8.69 -4.50
C GLY A 128 -17.44 -7.95 -4.49
N TYR A 129 -17.40 -6.61 -4.59
CA TYR A 129 -18.60 -5.77 -4.56
C TYR A 129 -19.17 -5.48 -5.96
N GLY A 130 -18.42 -5.74 -7.02
CA GLY A 130 -18.78 -5.29 -8.37
C GLY A 130 -18.81 -3.77 -8.46
N MET A 131 -19.52 -3.27 -9.49
CA MET A 131 -19.72 -1.83 -9.71
C MET A 131 -20.35 -1.11 -8.50
N GLY A 132 -21.17 -1.80 -7.70
CA GLY A 132 -21.77 -1.24 -6.48
C GLY A 132 -20.73 -0.81 -5.43
N GLY A 133 -19.56 -1.46 -5.42
CA GLY A 133 -18.44 -1.12 -4.55
C GLY A 133 -17.82 0.25 -4.84
N CYS A 134 -17.93 0.73 -6.07
CA CYS A 134 -17.35 2.00 -6.48
C CYS A 134 -17.97 3.21 -5.78
N VAL A 135 -19.26 3.13 -5.46
CA VAL A 135 -20.03 4.19 -4.79
C VAL A 135 -20.30 3.88 -3.32
N TRP A 136 -19.79 2.75 -2.82
CA TRP A 136 -20.04 2.30 -1.45
C TRP A 136 -19.48 3.29 -0.42
N LYS A 137 -20.37 3.88 0.36
CA LYS A 137 -20.04 4.73 1.51
C LYS A 137 -20.07 3.87 2.76
N ALA A 138 -18.91 3.69 3.37
CA ALA A 138 -18.73 2.78 4.48
C ALA A 138 -19.45 3.28 5.75
N ASN A 139 -20.23 2.40 6.37
CA ASN A 139 -20.53 2.39 7.82
C ASN A 139 -19.72 1.32 8.57
N HIS A 140 -18.94 0.51 7.84
CA HIS A 140 -17.98 -0.50 8.32
C HIS A 140 -16.84 -0.66 7.31
N CYS A 141 -15.75 -1.35 7.67
CA CYS A 141 -14.58 -1.54 6.78
C CYS A 141 -14.91 -2.49 5.62
N GLY A 142 -15.33 -1.93 4.49
CA GLY A 142 -15.55 -2.65 3.24
C GLY A 142 -16.22 -1.76 2.19
N PRO A 143 -15.79 -1.80 0.92
CA PRO A 143 -14.54 -2.40 0.40
C PRO A 143 -13.28 -1.75 0.98
N ASN A 144 -12.17 -2.50 1.07
CA ASN A 144 -10.86 -2.02 1.52
C ASN A 144 -9.78 -1.95 0.41
N TYR A 145 -10.15 -2.36 -0.80
CA TYR A 145 -9.43 -2.09 -2.04
C TYR A 145 -10.39 -1.64 -3.14
N CYS A 146 -9.92 -0.77 -4.02
CA CYS A 146 -10.63 -0.24 -5.18
C CYS A 146 -10.00 -0.78 -6.46
N CYS A 147 -10.80 -1.31 -7.37
CA CYS A 147 -10.34 -1.73 -8.69
C CYS A 147 -10.53 -0.58 -9.68
N CYS A 148 -9.42 -0.02 -10.13
CA CYS A 148 -9.35 1.13 -11.00
C CYS A 148 -8.76 0.73 -12.36
N ARG A 149 -9.27 1.32 -13.44
CA ARG A 149 -8.73 1.15 -14.78
C ARG A 149 -8.35 2.50 -15.38
N ALA A 150 -7.27 2.53 -16.14
CA ALA A 150 -6.99 3.67 -17.03
C ALA A 150 -7.99 3.66 -18.19
N TYR A 151 -8.64 4.79 -18.49
CA TYR A 151 -9.57 4.94 -19.61
C TYR A 151 -9.38 6.23 -20.41
#